data_AF-A0A6B3IM16-F1
#
_entry.id   AF-A0A6B3IM16-F1
#
_cell.length_a   1.000
_cell.length_b   1.000
_cell.length_c   1.000
_cell.angle_alpha   90.00
_cell.angle_beta   90.00
_cell.angle_gamma   90.00
#
_symmetry.space_group_name_H-M   'P 1'
#
loop_
_entity.id
_entity.type
_entity.pdbx_description
1 polymer ?
#
loop_
_entity_poly.entity_id
_entity_poly.type
_entity_poly.pdbx_seq_one_letter_code
_entity_poly.pdbx_strand_id
1 'polypeptide(L)'
;FPGARRVELPTYAFQRSRYWLTAPAAVPAAPAEDRWDELESQDPAQLAETLGVGRAALDEVLPALASWRSARSRERKAESWRYRVAWAPLSVAPAHGLAGRWLALRPESDDAAAVLDALGEAGADLLPCVVDDPGTTRGQLAALLTEITETAGEQPIAGVLSLLSWEERPHPDHPDLPGGPALTLALAQALEDTGIDARLWTLTKGTAVLGGAERPGHVGQAASAALGRTLALEHPHRPGGLVDLPEVLDVRAARRLCAVLAGAVADEEQVAVRSTGVHGRRLRPSPPSVVPKAGEGGAADRARTRPLWKGTVLVTGGTGGVGSHTARWLAGQGAERLLLVSRR
;
A
#
# COMPACT_ATOMS: atom_id res chain seq x y z
N PHE A 1 7.98 43.43 -6.01
CA PHE A 1 6.51 43.53 -6.06
C PHE A 1 6.05 44.78 -5.32
N PRO A 2 5.79 45.90 -6.03
CA PRO A 2 5.23 47.10 -5.40
C PRO A 2 3.84 46.77 -4.84
N GLY A 3 3.62 46.97 -3.54
CA GLY A 3 2.34 46.66 -2.86
C GLY A 3 2.36 45.39 -1.97
N ALA A 4 3.48 44.68 -1.88
CA ALA A 4 3.62 43.58 -0.92
C ALA A 4 3.75 44.13 0.51
N ARG A 5 2.91 43.62 1.43
CA ARG A 5 2.94 43.91 2.87
C ARG A 5 3.33 42.64 3.62
N ARG A 6 4.21 42.77 4.62
CA ARG A 6 4.51 41.68 5.55
C ARG A 6 3.25 41.39 6.37
N VAL A 7 2.81 40.15 6.35
CA VAL A 7 1.72 39.64 7.18
C VAL A 7 2.35 38.68 8.18
N GLU A 8 1.99 38.77 9.46
CA GLU A 8 2.39 37.74 10.41
C GLU A 8 1.70 36.42 10.03
N LEU A 9 2.51 35.38 9.85
CA LEU A 9 1.99 34.02 9.69
C LEU A 9 1.36 33.59 11.02
N PRO A 10 0.18 32.95 11.03
CA PRO A 10 -0.38 32.37 12.24
C PRO A 10 0.68 31.50 12.93
N THR A 11 0.91 31.72 14.22
CA THR A 11 1.90 30.99 15.03
C THR A 11 1.50 29.54 15.33
N TYR A 12 0.56 28.96 14.57
CA TYR A 12 0.17 27.57 14.69
C TYR A 12 1.17 26.67 13.96
N ALA A 13 2.40 26.66 14.46
CA ALA A 13 3.28 25.52 14.29
C ALA A 13 2.63 24.35 15.03
N PHE A 14 2.18 23.35 14.26
CA PHE A 14 2.06 21.95 14.66
C PHE A 14 1.90 21.76 16.18
N GLN A 15 0.66 21.67 16.67
CA GLN A 15 0.47 20.94 17.92
C GLN A 15 1.14 19.59 17.70
N ARG A 16 2.29 19.37 18.35
CA ARG A 16 3.09 18.15 18.28
C ARG A 16 2.38 17.01 19.02
N SER A 17 1.07 16.91 18.84
CA SER A 17 0.30 15.74 19.18
C SER A 17 0.83 14.61 18.32
N ARG A 18 1.50 13.67 18.97
CA ARG A 18 2.12 12.53 18.32
C ARG A 18 0.99 11.59 17.89
N TYR A 19 0.47 11.79 16.68
CA TYR A 19 -0.60 10.96 16.09
C TYR A 19 -0.13 9.57 15.63
N TRP A 20 1.15 9.26 15.78
CA TRP A 20 1.67 7.91 15.57
C TRP A 20 1.19 6.99 16.69
N LEU A 21 0.70 5.80 16.33
CA LEU A 21 0.41 4.70 17.26
C LEU A 21 1.58 4.55 18.23
N THR A 22 1.34 4.95 19.48
CA THR A 22 2.29 4.70 20.57
C THR A 22 2.10 3.22 20.89
N ALA A 23 2.95 2.36 20.32
CA ALA A 23 2.96 0.96 20.70
C ALA A 23 3.04 0.90 22.23
N PRO A 24 2.20 0.10 22.92
CA PRO A 24 2.39 -0.11 24.34
C PRO A 24 3.84 -0.53 24.53
N ALA A 25 4.54 0.10 25.47
CA ALA A 25 5.90 -0.27 25.80
C ALA A 25 5.89 -1.77 26.06
N ALA A 26 6.48 -2.55 25.16
CA ALA A 26 6.74 -3.94 25.44
C ALA A 26 7.60 -3.91 26.69
N VAL A 27 7.08 -4.42 27.81
CA VAL A 27 7.89 -4.67 28.99
C VAL A 27 9.01 -5.57 28.50
N PRO A 28 10.26 -5.08 28.41
CA PRO A 28 11.35 -5.96 28.05
C PRO A 28 11.47 -6.88 29.25
N ALA A 29 11.08 -8.15 29.10
CA ALA A 29 11.79 -9.16 29.87
C ALA A 29 13.26 -8.94 29.51
N ALA A 30 14.11 -8.62 30.50
CA ALA A 30 15.55 -8.40 30.31
C ALA A 30 16.06 -9.52 29.39
N PRO A 31 16.36 -9.22 28.10
CA PRO A 31 16.62 -10.28 27.18
C PRO A 31 17.95 -10.93 27.58
N ALA A 32 18.18 -12.17 27.18
CA ALA A 32 19.50 -12.78 27.27
C ALA A 32 20.61 -11.92 26.59
N GLU A 33 20.24 -10.88 25.83
CA GLU A 33 21.10 -9.86 25.23
C GLU A 33 21.92 -9.06 26.25
N ASP A 34 21.37 -8.75 27.44
CA ASP A 34 22.05 -7.97 28.49
C ASP A 34 23.27 -8.72 29.06
N ARG A 35 23.20 -10.06 29.13
CA ARG A 35 24.28 -10.93 29.65
C ARG A 35 25.49 -11.02 28.72
N TRP A 36 25.33 -10.68 27.43
CA TRP A 36 26.41 -10.75 26.45
C TRP A 36 27.20 -9.46 26.35
N ASP A 37 26.55 -8.32 26.54
CA ASP A 37 27.26 -7.04 26.58
C ASP A 37 28.16 -7.01 27.82
N GLU A 38 27.70 -7.60 28.93
CA GLU A 38 28.55 -7.91 30.10
C GLU A 38 29.71 -8.84 29.73
N LEU A 39 29.46 -9.91 28.95
CA LEU A 39 30.50 -10.87 28.51
C LEU A 39 31.55 -10.26 27.57
N GLU A 40 31.15 -9.40 26.64
CA GLU A 40 32.03 -8.69 25.70
C GLU A 40 32.86 -7.60 26.41
N SER A 41 32.33 -7.04 27.51
CA SER A 41 33.02 -6.04 28.32
C SER A 41 33.97 -6.62 29.38
N GLN A 42 33.88 -7.92 29.68
CA GLN A 42 34.75 -8.59 30.65
C GLN A 42 36.17 -8.81 30.10
N ASP A 43 37.17 -8.72 30.98
CA ASP A 43 38.55 -9.11 30.66
C ASP A 43 38.59 -10.59 30.21
N PRO A 44 39.14 -10.92 29.02
CA PRO A 44 39.27 -12.29 28.55
C PRO A 44 39.90 -13.25 29.56
N ALA A 45 40.80 -12.77 30.43
CA ALA A 45 41.41 -13.59 31.49
C ALA A 45 40.39 -13.99 32.58
N GLN A 46 39.54 -13.06 33.00
CA GLN A 46 38.49 -13.29 33.99
C GLN A 46 37.37 -14.17 33.42
N LEU A 47 37.08 -14.00 32.13
CA LEU A 47 36.13 -14.85 31.41
C LEU A 47 36.64 -16.30 31.27
N ALA A 48 37.95 -16.48 31.02
CA ALA A 48 38.59 -17.80 30.97
C ALA A 48 38.43 -18.58 32.28
N GLU A 49 38.68 -17.90 33.40
CA GLU A 49 38.53 -18.46 34.74
C GLU A 49 37.07 -18.83 35.05
N THR A 50 36.14 -17.94 34.74
CA THR A 50 34.70 -18.15 34.94
C THR A 50 34.16 -19.34 34.14
N LEU A 51 34.64 -19.52 32.91
CA LEU A 51 34.22 -20.61 32.02
C LEU A 51 35.03 -21.91 32.22
N GLY A 52 36.10 -21.88 33.02
CA GLY A 52 36.98 -23.04 33.23
C GLY A 52 37.74 -23.48 31.97
N VAL A 53 38.05 -22.54 31.08
CA VAL A 53 38.75 -22.79 29.80
C VAL A 53 40.10 -22.08 29.76
N GLY A 54 41.03 -22.61 28.95
CA GLY A 54 42.31 -21.94 28.73
C GLY A 54 42.15 -20.64 27.93
N ARG A 55 42.88 -19.59 28.30
CA ARG A 55 42.85 -18.28 27.61
C ARG A 55 43.08 -18.37 26.10
N ALA A 56 44.01 -19.24 25.67
CA ALA A 56 44.30 -19.44 24.25
C ALA A 56 43.08 -19.93 23.45
N ALA A 57 42.19 -20.72 24.08
CA ALA A 57 40.96 -21.18 23.44
C ALA A 57 39.92 -20.05 23.30
N LEU A 58 39.88 -19.10 24.24
CA LEU A 58 39.01 -17.93 24.13
C LEU A 58 39.53 -16.92 23.10
N ASP A 59 40.84 -16.70 23.02
CA ASP A 59 41.44 -15.81 22.01
C ASP A 59 41.11 -16.27 20.58
N GLU A 60 40.98 -17.58 20.35
CA GLU A 60 40.58 -18.16 19.06
C GLU A 60 39.07 -17.99 18.78
N VAL A 61 38.21 -18.23 19.79
CA VAL A 61 36.76 -18.37 19.59
C VAL A 61 36.00 -17.06 19.76
N LEU A 62 36.45 -16.15 20.64
CA LEU A 62 35.74 -14.90 20.95
C LEU A 62 35.53 -14.00 19.71
N PRO A 63 36.53 -13.75 18.84
CA PRO A 63 36.30 -12.93 17.64
C PRO A 63 35.29 -13.55 16.67
N ALA A 64 35.28 -14.88 16.55
CA ALA A 64 34.33 -15.61 15.72
C ALA A 64 32.91 -15.53 16.30
N LEU A 65 32.75 -15.67 17.62
CA LEU A 65 31.47 -15.52 18.31
C LEU A 65 30.94 -14.08 18.23
N ALA A 66 31.79 -13.07 18.42
CA ALA A 66 31.43 -11.66 18.30
C ALA A 66 30.96 -11.32 16.87
N SER A 67 31.67 -11.85 15.86
CA SER A 67 31.28 -11.72 14.45
C SER A 67 29.95 -12.40 14.16
N TRP A 68 29.74 -13.62 14.69
CA TRP A 68 28.49 -14.37 14.56
C TRP A 68 27.31 -13.64 15.22
N ARG A 69 27.49 -13.13 16.44
CA ARG A 69 26.47 -12.34 17.17
C ARG A 69 26.14 -11.07 16.42
N SER A 70 27.15 -10.30 16.00
CA SER A 70 26.96 -9.07 15.23
C SER A 70 26.18 -9.31 13.93
N ALA A 71 26.45 -10.43 13.23
CA ALA A 71 25.66 -10.84 12.08
C ALA A 71 24.20 -11.14 12.47
N ARG A 72 23.97 -11.94 13.51
CA ARG A 72 22.63 -12.34 13.97
C ARG A 72 21.79 -11.18 14.50
N SER A 73 22.40 -10.21 15.19
CA SER A 73 21.73 -8.99 15.66
C SER A 73 21.32 -8.10 14.48
N ARG A 74 22.18 -7.97 13.46
CA ARG A 74 21.82 -7.25 12.22
C ARG A 74 20.67 -7.95 11.48
N GLU A 75 20.69 -9.28 11.39
CA GLU A 75 19.61 -10.06 10.78
C GLU A 75 18.29 -9.89 11.53
N ARG A 76 18.27 -10.06 12.86
CA ARG A 76 17.05 -9.84 13.68
C ARG A 76 16.51 -8.42 13.55
N LYS A 77 17.40 -7.42 13.55
CA LYS A 77 16.99 -6.02 13.35
C LYS A 77 16.38 -5.82 11.97
N ALA A 78 16.98 -6.38 10.92
CA ALA A 78 16.41 -6.34 9.57
C ALA A 78 15.07 -7.09 9.47
N GLU A 79 14.93 -8.24 10.13
CA GLU A 79 13.66 -8.99 10.19
C GLU A 79 12.54 -8.16 10.85
N SER A 80 12.86 -7.38 11.89
CA SER A 80 11.89 -6.49 12.55
C SER A 80 11.34 -5.37 11.65
N TRP A 81 12.01 -5.08 10.54
CA TRP A 81 11.59 -4.08 9.56
C TRP A 81 10.69 -4.64 8.46
N ARG A 82 10.43 -5.95 8.45
CA ARG A 82 9.61 -6.60 7.43
C ARG A 82 8.13 -6.45 7.77
N TYR A 83 7.37 -5.85 6.86
CA TYR A 83 5.92 -5.75 6.93
C TYR A 83 5.27 -6.36 5.70
N ARG A 84 4.01 -6.76 5.83
CA ARG A 84 3.16 -7.18 4.72
C ARG A 84 1.80 -6.51 4.81
N VAL A 85 1.19 -6.32 3.65
CA VAL A 85 -0.23 -5.96 3.57
C VAL A 85 -1.05 -7.21 3.89
N ALA A 86 -2.03 -7.06 4.76
CA ALA A 86 -3.03 -8.06 5.09
C ALA A 86 -4.42 -7.43 4.97
N TRP A 87 -5.44 -8.27 4.84
CA TRP A 87 -6.84 -7.85 4.78
C TRP A 87 -7.59 -8.58 5.88
N ALA A 88 -8.13 -7.81 6.83
CA ALA A 88 -8.82 -8.35 7.99
C ALA A 88 -10.34 -8.27 7.79
N PRO A 89 -11.11 -9.31 8.15
CA PRO A 89 -12.57 -9.27 8.02
C PRO A 89 -13.15 -8.12 8.85
N LEU A 90 -14.17 -7.45 8.29
CA LEU A 90 -14.93 -6.38 8.92
C LEU A 90 -16.35 -6.85 9.21
N SER A 91 -16.88 -6.40 10.34
CA SER A 91 -18.30 -6.52 10.65
C SER A 91 -19.06 -5.44 9.90
N VAL A 92 -20.02 -5.83 9.07
CA VAL A 92 -20.84 -4.92 8.27
C VAL A 92 -22.28 -5.03 8.72
N ALA A 93 -22.82 -3.95 9.27
CA ALA A 93 -24.23 -3.87 9.60
C ALA A 93 -25.08 -3.84 8.33
N PRO A 94 -26.29 -4.43 8.33
CA PRO A 94 -27.24 -4.25 7.23
C PRO A 94 -27.54 -2.76 7.01
N ALA A 95 -27.37 -2.27 5.78
CA ALA A 95 -27.79 -0.94 5.41
C ALA A 95 -29.24 -0.95 4.91
N HIS A 96 -29.96 0.15 5.15
CA HIS A 96 -31.36 0.32 4.73
C HIS A 96 -31.49 0.78 3.27
N GLY A 97 -30.38 0.94 2.55
CA GLY A 97 -30.32 1.41 1.16
C GLY A 97 -29.28 2.51 0.98
N LEU A 98 -29.10 2.95 -0.27
CA LEU A 98 -28.32 4.13 -0.64
C LEU A 98 -29.29 5.24 -1.02
N ALA A 99 -29.44 6.24 -0.18
CA ALA A 99 -30.32 7.37 -0.45
C ALA A 99 -29.58 8.53 -1.13
N GLY A 100 -30.35 9.38 -1.80
CA GLY A 100 -29.85 10.60 -2.41
C GLY A 100 -29.24 10.39 -3.79
N ARG A 101 -28.68 11.47 -4.32
CA ARG A 101 -28.17 11.55 -5.68
C ARG A 101 -26.70 11.19 -5.77
N TRP A 102 -26.34 10.35 -6.73
CA TRP A 102 -25.00 9.82 -6.89
C TRP A 102 -24.47 10.05 -8.29
N LEU A 103 -23.33 10.73 -8.40
CA LEU A 103 -22.59 10.79 -9.67
C LEU A 103 -21.87 9.46 -9.88
N ALA A 104 -22.05 8.84 -11.04
CA ALA A 104 -21.42 7.55 -11.35
C ALA A 104 -20.56 7.66 -12.61
N LEU A 105 -19.26 7.91 -12.43
CA LEU A 105 -18.31 8.09 -13.52
C LEU A 105 -17.71 6.75 -13.94
N ARG A 106 -17.75 6.44 -15.24
CA ARG A 106 -17.21 5.20 -15.80
C ARG A 106 -16.55 5.41 -17.16
N PRO A 107 -15.56 4.59 -17.54
CA PRO A 107 -15.15 4.50 -18.93
C PRO A 107 -16.33 4.01 -19.80
N GLU A 108 -16.21 4.16 -21.13
CA GLU A 108 -17.14 3.58 -22.08
C GLU A 108 -16.97 2.05 -22.13
N SER A 109 -17.61 1.35 -21.19
CA SER A 109 -17.71 -0.11 -21.18
C SER A 109 -18.96 -0.61 -20.45
N ASP A 110 -19.35 -1.85 -20.76
CA ASP A 110 -20.49 -2.53 -20.12
C ASP A 110 -20.14 -3.17 -18.77
N ASP A 111 -18.86 -3.21 -18.39
CA ASP A 111 -18.40 -3.90 -17.17
C ASP A 111 -18.99 -3.29 -15.88
N ALA A 112 -19.37 -2.02 -15.94
CA ALA A 112 -19.94 -1.28 -14.82
C ALA A 112 -21.43 -1.57 -14.57
N ALA A 113 -22.14 -2.21 -15.50
CA ALA A 113 -23.60 -2.36 -15.45
C ALA A 113 -24.08 -2.99 -14.13
N ALA A 114 -23.48 -4.12 -13.73
CA ALA A 114 -23.83 -4.80 -12.49
C ALA A 114 -23.62 -3.95 -11.23
N VAL A 115 -22.66 -3.01 -11.25
CA VAL A 115 -22.44 -2.07 -10.14
C VAL A 115 -23.55 -1.03 -10.13
N LEU A 116 -23.85 -0.41 -11.27
CA LEU A 116 -24.87 0.63 -11.37
C LEU A 116 -26.26 0.08 -11.03
N ASP A 117 -26.62 -1.10 -11.55
CA ASP A 117 -27.88 -1.78 -11.25
C ASP A 117 -28.01 -2.04 -9.75
N ALA A 118 -26.96 -2.55 -9.10
CA ALA A 118 -26.96 -2.81 -7.66
C ALA A 118 -27.18 -1.55 -6.81
N LEU A 119 -26.62 -0.41 -7.23
CA LEU A 119 -26.82 0.88 -6.54
C LEU A 119 -28.23 1.42 -6.77
N GLY A 120 -28.75 1.32 -8.00
CA GLY A 120 -30.12 1.72 -8.34
C GLY A 120 -31.16 0.89 -7.59
N GLU A 121 -30.99 -0.44 -7.55
CA GLU A 121 -31.83 -1.35 -6.74
C GLU A 121 -31.75 -1.06 -5.24
N ALA A 122 -30.61 -0.54 -4.77
CA ALA A 122 -30.44 -0.09 -3.38
C ALA A 122 -31.06 1.30 -3.10
N GLY A 123 -31.61 1.97 -4.11
CA GLY A 123 -32.35 3.24 -3.98
C GLY A 123 -31.58 4.50 -4.37
N ALA A 124 -30.36 4.38 -4.93
CA ALA A 124 -29.57 5.54 -5.33
C ALA A 124 -30.17 6.22 -6.58
N ASP A 125 -30.32 7.54 -6.55
CA ASP A 125 -30.63 8.35 -7.74
C ASP A 125 -29.34 8.57 -8.53
N LEU A 126 -29.06 7.67 -9.48
CA LEU A 126 -27.80 7.65 -10.23
C LEU A 126 -27.83 8.63 -11.41
N LEU A 127 -26.78 9.45 -11.47
CA LEU A 127 -26.41 10.27 -12.62
C LEU A 127 -25.19 9.65 -13.30
N PRO A 128 -25.40 8.73 -14.27
CA PRO A 128 -24.30 8.07 -14.97
C PRO A 128 -23.57 9.05 -15.88
N CYS A 129 -22.23 9.06 -15.77
CA CYS A 129 -21.33 9.90 -16.55
C CYS A 129 -20.36 8.99 -17.29
N VAL A 130 -20.44 8.92 -18.62
CA VAL A 130 -19.48 8.17 -19.44
C VAL A 130 -18.32 9.09 -19.79
N VAL A 131 -17.10 8.63 -19.56
CA VAL A 131 -15.84 9.30 -19.92
C VAL A 131 -15.14 8.40 -20.93
N ASP A 132 -15.25 8.75 -22.21
CA ASP A 132 -14.81 7.93 -23.34
C ASP A 132 -13.30 8.04 -23.61
N ASP A 133 -12.74 9.23 -23.45
CA ASP A 133 -11.33 9.53 -23.71
C ASP A 133 -10.46 9.34 -22.45
N PRO A 134 -9.47 8.42 -22.46
CA PRO A 134 -8.47 8.30 -21.39
C PRO A 134 -7.65 9.57 -21.12
N GLY A 135 -7.62 10.49 -22.10
CA GLY A 135 -6.99 11.81 -22.01
C GLY A 135 -7.88 12.93 -21.51
N THR A 136 -9.11 12.64 -21.07
CA THR A 136 -10.04 13.68 -20.59
C THR A 136 -9.41 14.50 -19.47
N THR A 137 -9.31 15.80 -19.73
CA THR A 137 -8.64 16.75 -18.83
C THR A 137 -9.50 17.13 -17.63
N ARG A 138 -8.86 17.67 -16.59
CA ARG A 138 -9.51 18.30 -15.44
C ARG A 138 -10.62 19.28 -15.85
N GLY A 139 -10.36 20.14 -16.83
CA GLY A 139 -11.32 21.15 -17.28
C GLY A 139 -12.54 20.55 -17.98
N GLN A 140 -12.33 19.52 -18.81
CA GLN A 140 -13.43 18.80 -19.45
C GLN A 140 -14.29 18.05 -18.43
N LEU A 141 -13.67 17.39 -17.44
CA LEU A 141 -14.43 16.75 -16.35
C LEU A 141 -15.19 17.78 -15.51
N ALA A 142 -14.59 18.93 -15.19
CA ALA A 142 -15.29 19.98 -14.44
C ALA A 142 -16.51 20.52 -15.21
N ALA A 143 -16.38 20.72 -16.53
CA ALA A 143 -17.49 21.13 -17.38
C ALA A 143 -18.60 20.06 -17.41
N LEU A 144 -18.25 18.79 -17.61
CA LEU A 144 -19.18 17.66 -17.58
C LEU A 144 -19.95 17.58 -16.25
N LEU A 145 -19.23 17.69 -15.13
CA LEU A 145 -19.84 17.66 -13.80
C LEU A 145 -20.81 18.84 -13.61
N THR A 146 -20.43 20.03 -14.04
CA THR A 146 -21.28 21.24 -13.95
C THR A 146 -22.57 21.05 -14.74
N GLU A 147 -22.47 20.67 -16.02
CA GLU A 147 -23.62 20.46 -16.92
C GLU A 147 -24.61 19.44 -16.33
N ILE A 148 -24.10 18.32 -15.82
CA ILE A 148 -24.93 17.26 -15.24
C ILE A 148 -25.63 17.74 -13.96
N THR A 149 -24.92 18.46 -13.09
CA THR A 149 -25.50 18.99 -11.85
C THR A 149 -26.55 20.08 -12.12
N GLU A 150 -26.34 20.95 -13.10
CA GLU A 150 -27.31 21.96 -13.52
C GLU A 150 -28.58 21.32 -14.09
N THR A 151 -28.42 20.31 -14.95
CA THR A 151 -29.54 19.58 -15.57
C THR A 151 -30.36 18.80 -14.55
N ALA A 152 -29.71 18.21 -13.55
CA ALA A 152 -30.38 17.43 -12.51
C ALA A 152 -31.06 18.31 -11.43
N GLY A 153 -30.80 19.62 -11.41
CA GLY A 153 -31.35 20.58 -10.45
C GLY A 153 -30.63 20.58 -9.09
N GLU A 154 -31.10 21.44 -8.18
CA GLU A 154 -30.39 21.87 -6.95
C GLU A 154 -30.26 20.81 -5.83
N GLN A 155 -30.61 19.54 -6.05
CA GLN A 155 -30.43 18.53 -5.01
C GLN A 155 -28.94 18.23 -4.80
N PRO A 156 -28.47 18.17 -3.54
CA PRO A 156 -27.07 17.91 -3.24
C PRO A 156 -26.66 16.51 -3.68
N ILE A 157 -25.42 16.39 -4.15
CA ILE A 157 -24.81 15.10 -4.45
C ILE A 157 -24.46 14.40 -3.13
N ALA A 158 -25.07 13.24 -2.88
CA ALA A 158 -24.82 12.42 -1.70
C ALA A 158 -23.48 11.66 -1.79
N GLY A 159 -23.05 11.30 -3.01
CA GLY A 159 -21.79 10.61 -3.24
C GLY A 159 -21.34 10.61 -4.70
N VAL A 160 -20.05 10.38 -4.90
CA VAL A 160 -19.41 10.21 -6.20
C VAL A 160 -18.83 8.80 -6.25
N LEU A 161 -19.33 8.00 -7.18
CA LEU A 161 -18.81 6.68 -7.51
C LEU A 161 -17.94 6.78 -8.76
N SER A 162 -16.64 6.51 -8.62
CA SER A 162 -15.69 6.50 -9.74
C SER A 162 -15.26 5.07 -10.06
N LEU A 163 -15.61 4.63 -11.28
CA LEU A 163 -15.08 3.43 -11.93
C LEU A 163 -14.00 3.78 -12.96
N LEU A 164 -13.55 5.04 -13.03
CA LEU A 164 -12.55 5.51 -14.00
C LEU A 164 -11.21 4.78 -13.89
N SER A 165 -10.90 4.21 -12.73
CA SER A 165 -9.75 3.33 -12.54
C SER A 165 -9.76 2.12 -13.47
N TRP A 166 -10.91 1.69 -13.99
CA TRP A 166 -11.04 0.56 -14.93
C TRP A 166 -10.65 0.92 -16.35
N GLU A 167 -10.27 2.17 -16.63
CA GLU A 167 -9.70 2.55 -17.92
C GLU A 167 -8.28 1.99 -18.05
N GLU A 168 -8.11 1.02 -18.94
CA GLU A 168 -6.84 0.33 -19.18
C GLU A 168 -6.10 0.85 -20.40
N ARG A 169 -6.79 1.55 -21.31
CA ARG A 169 -6.14 2.15 -22.47
C ARG A 169 -5.15 3.21 -21.99
N PRO A 170 -3.98 3.33 -22.64
CA PRO A 170 -3.03 4.35 -22.29
C PRO A 170 -3.56 5.75 -22.61
N HIS A 171 -3.06 6.75 -21.91
CA HIS A 171 -3.32 8.15 -22.23
C HIS A 171 -2.81 8.46 -23.65
N PRO A 172 -3.59 9.17 -24.50
CA PRO A 172 -3.25 9.41 -25.91
C PRO A 172 -1.90 10.11 -26.09
N ASP A 173 -1.63 11.15 -25.30
CA ASP A 173 -0.35 11.89 -25.35
C ASP A 173 0.79 11.26 -24.52
N HIS A 174 0.48 10.25 -23.70
CA HIS A 174 1.41 9.64 -22.76
C HIS A 174 1.25 8.11 -22.76
N PRO A 175 1.80 7.40 -23.77
CA PRO A 175 1.57 5.97 -23.96
C PRO A 175 1.99 5.07 -22.79
N ASP A 176 2.95 5.51 -21.98
CA ASP A 176 3.43 4.79 -20.78
C ASP A 176 2.54 5.01 -19.54
N LEU A 177 1.55 5.91 -19.61
CA LEU A 177 0.62 6.22 -18.53
C LEU A 177 -0.73 5.53 -18.78
N PRO A 178 -1.15 4.58 -17.94
CA PRO A 178 -2.51 4.03 -18.02
C PRO A 178 -3.55 5.14 -17.80
N GLY A 179 -4.69 5.06 -18.50
CA GLY A 179 -5.75 6.07 -18.41
C GLY A 179 -6.38 6.17 -17.03
N GLY A 180 -6.60 5.05 -16.33
CA GLY A 180 -7.25 5.04 -15.02
C GLY A 180 -6.63 5.99 -13.99
N PRO A 181 -5.31 5.96 -13.74
CA PRO A 181 -4.63 6.93 -12.88
C PRO A 181 -4.76 8.39 -13.36
N ALA A 182 -4.68 8.64 -14.67
CA ALA A 182 -4.81 9.98 -15.23
C ALA A 182 -6.22 10.56 -14.98
N LEU A 183 -7.25 9.78 -15.29
CA LEU A 183 -8.65 10.13 -15.05
C LEU A 183 -8.99 10.24 -13.56
N THR A 184 -8.41 9.38 -12.71
CA THR A 184 -8.57 9.48 -11.25
C THR A 184 -8.03 10.81 -10.72
N LEU A 185 -6.86 11.25 -11.20
CA LEU A 185 -6.30 12.55 -10.83
C LEU A 185 -7.17 13.70 -11.35
N ALA A 186 -7.54 13.66 -12.64
CA ALA A 186 -8.35 14.70 -13.27
C ALA A 186 -9.71 14.86 -12.57
N LEU A 187 -10.37 13.75 -12.20
CA LEU A 187 -11.62 13.76 -11.45
C LEU A 187 -11.45 14.41 -10.07
N ALA A 188 -10.43 14.01 -9.30
CA ALA A 188 -10.20 14.58 -7.98
C ALA A 188 -10.01 16.11 -8.05
N GLN A 189 -9.29 16.58 -9.06
CA GLN A 189 -9.07 18.01 -9.29
C GLN A 189 -10.32 18.74 -9.81
N ALA A 190 -11.15 18.06 -10.62
CA ALA A 190 -12.39 18.61 -11.15
C ALA A 190 -13.46 18.76 -10.05
N LEU A 191 -13.53 17.82 -9.10
CA LEU A 191 -14.41 17.93 -7.92
C LEU A 191 -14.06 19.15 -7.05
N GLU A 192 -12.77 19.48 -6.92
CA GLU A 192 -12.33 20.71 -6.25
C GLU A 192 -12.74 21.97 -7.03
N ASP A 193 -12.63 21.97 -8.37
CA ASP A 193 -13.02 23.12 -9.18
C ASP A 193 -14.52 23.41 -9.14
N THR A 194 -15.34 22.35 -9.09
CA THR A 194 -16.80 22.47 -9.08
C THR A 194 -17.37 22.65 -7.67
N GLY A 195 -16.55 22.53 -6.62
CA GLY A 195 -17.00 22.62 -5.23
C GLY A 195 -17.90 21.46 -4.80
N ILE A 196 -17.81 20.30 -5.48
CA ILE A 196 -18.55 19.11 -5.10
C ILE A 196 -17.84 18.44 -3.91
N ASP A 197 -18.38 18.66 -2.71
CA ASP A 197 -17.86 18.15 -1.43
C ASP A 197 -18.38 16.74 -1.05
N ALA A 198 -19.03 16.06 -2.00
CA ALA A 198 -19.59 14.73 -1.79
C ALA A 198 -18.51 13.66 -1.58
N ARG A 199 -18.90 12.52 -0.97
CA ARG A 199 -17.98 11.41 -0.70
C ARG A 199 -17.44 10.80 -1.99
N LEU A 200 -16.12 10.70 -2.16
CA LEU A 200 -15.51 10.07 -3.34
C LEU A 200 -15.15 8.61 -3.06
N TRP A 201 -15.78 7.70 -3.80
CA TRP A 201 -15.50 6.27 -3.78
C TRP A 201 -14.86 5.84 -5.10
N THR A 202 -13.65 5.29 -5.05
CA THR A 202 -12.98 4.73 -6.24
C THR A 202 -13.05 3.21 -6.21
N LEU A 203 -13.62 2.62 -7.27
CA LEU A 203 -13.78 1.18 -7.39
C LEU A 203 -12.65 0.55 -8.21
N THR A 204 -12.08 -0.53 -7.69
CA THR A 204 -11.01 -1.29 -8.38
C THR A 204 -11.34 -2.78 -8.38
N LYS A 205 -10.61 -3.56 -9.17
CA LYS A 205 -10.64 -5.02 -9.23
C LYS A 205 -9.20 -5.55 -9.12
N GLY A 206 -8.99 -6.51 -8.24
CA GLY A 206 -7.71 -7.22 -8.11
C GLY A 206 -6.57 -6.43 -7.45
N THR A 207 -6.88 -5.35 -6.72
CA THR A 207 -5.92 -4.62 -5.87
C THR A 207 -5.82 -5.24 -4.46
N ALA A 208 -6.84 -6.00 -4.05
CA ALA A 208 -6.80 -6.87 -2.89
C ALA A 208 -6.66 -8.33 -3.34
N VAL A 209 -5.70 -9.07 -2.77
CA VAL A 209 -5.57 -10.51 -2.96
C VAL A 209 -5.81 -11.18 -1.61
N LEU A 210 -7.00 -11.77 -1.44
CA LEU A 210 -7.47 -12.30 -0.15
C LEU A 210 -7.16 -13.79 0.05
N GLY A 211 -7.00 -14.54 -1.05
CA GLY A 211 -6.79 -15.99 -1.01
C GLY A 211 -5.94 -16.49 -2.18
N GLY A 212 -5.46 -17.74 -2.07
CA GLY A 212 -4.51 -18.32 -3.04
C GLY A 212 -5.05 -18.54 -4.45
N ALA A 213 -6.37 -18.47 -4.65
CA ALA A 213 -7.00 -18.53 -5.98
C ALA A 213 -7.07 -17.15 -6.66
N GLU A 214 -7.04 -16.05 -5.90
CA GLU A 214 -7.07 -14.70 -6.46
C GLU A 214 -5.71 -14.36 -7.08
N ARG A 215 -5.73 -13.48 -8.08
CA ARG A 215 -4.54 -12.95 -8.74
C ARG A 215 -4.61 -11.42 -8.70
N PRO A 216 -3.45 -10.74 -8.61
CA PRO A 216 -3.42 -9.30 -8.81
C PRO A 216 -4.03 -8.93 -10.15
N GLY A 217 -4.83 -7.87 -10.16
CA GLY A 217 -5.45 -7.30 -11.35
C GLY A 217 -4.48 -6.40 -12.14
N HIS A 218 -5.07 -5.50 -12.92
CA HIS A 218 -4.34 -4.62 -13.82
C HIS A 218 -3.51 -3.56 -13.07
N VAL A 219 -2.31 -3.30 -13.57
CA VAL A 219 -1.37 -2.35 -12.95
C VAL A 219 -1.91 -0.92 -12.89
N GLY A 220 -2.74 -0.51 -13.86
CA GLY A 220 -3.41 0.77 -13.88
C GLY A 220 -4.33 0.96 -12.67
N GLN A 221 -5.13 -0.05 -12.34
CA GLN A 221 -6.02 -0.03 -11.17
C GLN A 221 -5.23 0.01 -9.86
N ALA A 222 -4.11 -0.72 -9.76
CA ALA A 222 -3.22 -0.64 -8.61
C ALA A 222 -2.58 0.75 -8.45
N ALA A 223 -2.23 1.41 -9.57
CA ALA A 223 -1.73 2.79 -9.57
C ALA A 223 -2.82 3.79 -9.16
N SER A 224 -4.07 3.64 -9.63
CA SER A 224 -5.21 4.46 -9.20
C SER A 224 -5.49 4.29 -7.71
N ALA A 225 -5.43 3.05 -7.19
CA ALA A 225 -5.54 2.81 -5.75
C ALA A 225 -4.37 3.42 -4.96
N ALA A 226 -3.17 3.49 -5.53
CA ALA A 226 -2.05 4.20 -4.91
C ALA A 226 -2.27 5.71 -4.87
N LEU A 227 -2.75 6.28 -5.96
CA LEU A 227 -3.11 7.69 -6.04
C LEU A 227 -4.23 8.04 -5.06
N GLY A 228 -5.29 7.23 -4.97
CA GLY A 228 -6.40 7.45 -4.03
C GLY A 228 -5.97 7.48 -2.57
N ARG A 229 -4.97 6.67 -2.18
CA ARG A 229 -4.36 6.76 -0.83
C ARG A 229 -3.66 8.10 -0.58
N THR A 230 -3.02 8.67 -1.60
CA THR A 230 -2.39 9.99 -1.50
C THR A 230 -3.45 11.08 -1.43
N LEU A 231 -4.47 11.01 -2.29
CA LEU A 231 -5.58 11.97 -2.30
C LEU A 231 -6.31 12.04 -0.96
N ALA A 232 -6.52 10.90 -0.29
CA ALA A 232 -7.11 10.88 1.05
C ALA A 232 -6.27 11.66 2.10
N LEU A 233 -4.94 11.67 1.95
CA LEU A 233 -4.05 12.43 2.83
C LEU A 233 -3.99 13.92 2.47
N GLU A 234 -4.12 14.26 1.18
CA GLU A 234 -4.08 15.64 0.69
C GLU A 234 -5.42 16.37 0.85
N HIS A 235 -6.54 15.64 0.75
CA HIS A 235 -7.91 16.15 0.82
C HIS A 235 -8.73 15.47 1.93
N PRO A 236 -8.33 15.58 3.21
CA PRO A 236 -9.02 14.92 4.32
C PRO A 236 -10.45 15.42 4.54
N HIS A 237 -10.80 16.60 4.00
CA HIS A 237 -12.16 17.16 4.02
C HIS A 237 -13.11 16.44 3.06
N ARG A 238 -12.60 15.66 2.10
CA ARG A 238 -13.42 14.84 1.20
C ARG A 238 -13.45 13.40 1.71
N PRO A 239 -14.42 13.05 2.58
CA PRO A 239 -14.54 11.68 3.07
C PRO A 239 -14.80 10.70 1.90
N GLY A 240 -14.37 9.45 2.02
CA GLY A 240 -14.48 8.51 0.92
C GLY A 240 -13.64 7.26 1.14
N GLY A 241 -13.34 6.56 0.06
CA GLY A 241 -12.49 5.38 0.15
C GLY A 241 -12.27 4.63 -1.16
N LEU A 242 -11.37 3.67 -1.07
CA LEU A 242 -11.06 2.70 -2.12
C LEU A 242 -11.82 1.41 -1.83
N VAL A 243 -12.58 0.92 -2.79
CA VAL A 243 -13.25 -0.39 -2.69
C VAL A 243 -12.76 -1.30 -3.81
N ASP A 244 -12.15 -2.42 -3.42
CA ASP A 244 -11.75 -3.49 -4.33
C ASP A 244 -12.87 -4.53 -4.46
N LEU A 245 -13.30 -4.77 -5.69
CA LEU A 245 -14.38 -5.68 -6.06
C LEU A 245 -13.84 -7.03 -6.55
N PRO A 246 -14.65 -8.10 -6.47
CA PRO A 246 -14.33 -9.33 -7.18
C PRO A 246 -14.41 -9.11 -8.69
N GLU A 247 -13.81 -10.03 -9.44
CA GLU A 247 -13.90 -10.04 -10.91
C GLU A 247 -15.37 -10.04 -11.38
N VAL A 248 -16.19 -10.89 -10.75
CA VAL A 248 -17.63 -11.01 -10.98
C VAL A 248 -18.37 -10.56 -9.73
N LEU A 249 -19.21 -9.53 -9.88
CA LEU A 249 -20.04 -9.00 -8.80
C LEU A 249 -21.32 -9.84 -8.66
N ASP A 250 -21.33 -10.77 -7.70
CA ASP A 250 -22.55 -11.50 -7.37
C ASP A 250 -23.50 -10.69 -6.46
N VAL A 251 -24.72 -11.19 -6.27
CA VAL A 251 -25.77 -10.55 -5.45
C VAL A 251 -25.32 -10.28 -4.01
N ARG A 252 -24.47 -11.15 -3.43
CA ARG A 252 -24.00 -11.00 -2.05
C ARG A 252 -22.91 -9.92 -1.95
N ALA A 253 -22.02 -9.84 -2.94
CA ALA A 253 -21.00 -8.81 -3.05
C ALA A 253 -21.65 -7.45 -3.36
N ALA A 254 -22.65 -7.41 -4.26
CA ALA A 254 -23.43 -6.22 -4.56
C ALA A 254 -24.09 -5.61 -3.31
N ARG A 255 -24.82 -6.42 -2.52
CA ARG A 255 -25.42 -5.96 -1.25
C ARG A 255 -24.39 -5.41 -0.26
N ARG A 256 -23.21 -6.02 -0.18
CA ARG A 256 -22.12 -5.57 0.69
C ARG A 256 -21.49 -4.27 0.20
N LEU A 257 -21.32 -4.13 -1.12
CA LEU A 257 -20.88 -2.87 -1.72
C LEU A 257 -21.83 -1.74 -1.32
N CYS A 258 -23.14 -1.92 -1.51
CA CYS A 258 -24.12 -0.89 -1.14
C CYS A 258 -24.08 -0.58 0.36
N ALA A 259 -23.89 -1.59 1.23
CA ALA A 259 -23.74 -1.35 2.66
C ALA A 259 -22.46 -0.56 3.01
N VAL A 260 -21.34 -0.85 2.36
CA VAL A 260 -20.08 -0.11 2.53
C VAL A 260 -20.26 1.35 2.12
N LEU A 261 -20.83 1.60 0.94
CA LEU A 261 -21.09 2.94 0.41
C LEU A 261 -22.08 3.73 1.28
N ALA A 262 -23.03 3.04 1.94
CA ALA A 262 -23.96 3.62 2.90
C ALA A 262 -23.34 3.91 4.29
N GLY A 263 -22.04 3.61 4.48
CA GLY A 263 -21.31 3.92 5.70
C GLY A 263 -21.28 2.81 6.76
N ALA A 264 -21.60 1.56 6.42
CA ALA A 264 -21.60 0.44 7.37
C ALA A 264 -20.20 0.05 7.89
N VAL A 265 -19.13 0.60 7.31
CA VAL A 265 -17.73 0.43 7.73
C VAL A 265 -17.07 1.79 7.98
N ALA A 266 -17.66 2.57 8.89
CA ALA A 266 -17.15 3.88 9.28
C ALA A 266 -15.63 3.85 9.54
N ASP A 267 -14.93 4.89 9.08
CA ASP A 267 -13.48 5.10 9.18
C ASP A 267 -12.58 4.16 8.35
N GLU A 268 -13.14 3.20 7.59
CA GLU A 268 -12.34 2.37 6.68
C GLU A 268 -12.17 3.01 5.30
N GLU A 269 -10.95 3.48 5.02
CA GLU A 269 -10.61 4.10 3.73
C GLU A 269 -10.27 3.08 2.62
N GLN A 270 -9.99 1.83 2.99
CA GLN A 270 -9.52 0.80 2.05
C GLN A 270 -10.17 -0.54 2.36
N VAL A 271 -11.12 -0.91 1.49
CA VAL A 271 -12.02 -2.04 1.70
C VAL A 271 -11.95 -2.99 0.52
N ALA A 272 -11.99 -4.29 0.77
CA ALA A 272 -12.16 -5.32 -0.24
C ALA A 272 -13.50 -6.04 -0.01
N VAL A 273 -14.38 -5.96 -0.99
CA VAL A 273 -15.68 -6.64 -0.98
C VAL A 273 -15.55 -7.94 -1.76
N ARG A 274 -16.07 -9.02 -1.20
CA ARG A 274 -16.22 -10.34 -1.84
C ARG A 274 -17.55 -10.96 -1.47
N SER A 275 -17.89 -12.05 -2.15
CA SER A 275 -19.01 -12.93 -1.80
C SER A 275 -18.91 -13.49 -0.37
N THR A 276 -17.69 -13.67 0.13
CA THR A 276 -17.39 -14.21 1.46
C THR A 276 -17.49 -13.17 2.58
N GLY A 277 -17.33 -11.88 2.28
CA GLY A 277 -17.32 -10.84 3.29
C GLY A 277 -16.70 -9.54 2.83
N VAL A 278 -16.58 -8.60 3.76
CA VAL A 278 -15.90 -7.32 3.58
C VAL A 278 -14.63 -7.33 4.43
N HIS A 279 -13.53 -6.81 3.89
CA HIS A 279 -12.23 -6.84 4.54
C HIS A 279 -11.57 -5.46 4.50
N GLY A 280 -10.97 -5.04 5.60
CA GLY A 280 -10.22 -3.79 5.71
C GLY A 280 -8.72 -4.02 5.55
N ARG A 281 -8.04 -3.12 4.85
CA ARG A 281 -6.58 -3.22 4.63
C ARG A 281 -5.80 -2.94 5.92
N ARG A 282 -4.76 -3.72 6.19
CA ARG A 282 -3.88 -3.60 7.37
C ARG A 282 -2.42 -3.77 6.98
N LEU A 283 -1.54 -3.00 7.60
CA LEU A 283 -0.11 -3.28 7.59
C LEU A 283 0.23 -4.14 8.81
N ARG A 284 0.80 -5.32 8.61
CA ARG A 284 1.15 -6.26 9.69
C ARG A 284 2.63 -6.60 9.64
N PRO A 285 3.30 -6.82 10.78
CA PRO A 285 4.63 -7.41 10.79
C PRO A 285 4.63 -8.71 9.97
N SER A 286 5.62 -8.87 9.11
CA SER A 286 5.80 -10.11 8.37
C SER A 286 6.44 -11.13 9.32
N PRO A 287 5.88 -12.35 9.45
CA PRO A 287 6.51 -13.37 10.28
C PRO A 287 7.94 -13.61 9.77
N PRO A 288 8.90 -13.90 10.66
CA PRO A 288 10.25 -14.24 10.24
C PRO A 288 10.19 -15.39 9.23
N SER A 289 11.02 -15.31 8.18
CA SER A 289 11.10 -16.40 7.21
C SER A 289 11.45 -17.67 7.98
N VAL A 290 10.55 -18.66 7.96
CA VAL A 290 10.88 -20.00 8.42
C VAL A 290 11.85 -20.56 7.40
N VAL A 291 13.13 -20.26 7.58
CA VAL A 291 14.18 -21.11 7.02
C VAL A 291 13.86 -22.50 7.59
N PRO A 292 13.71 -23.55 6.76
CA PRO A 292 13.51 -24.90 7.27
C PRO A 292 14.54 -25.11 8.38
N LYS A 293 14.07 -25.52 9.57
CA LYS A 293 14.97 -25.85 10.68
C LYS A 293 16.09 -26.69 10.09
N ALA A 294 17.34 -26.25 10.27
CA ALA A 294 18.51 -27.02 9.89
C ALA A 294 18.38 -28.41 10.52
N GLY A 295 17.89 -29.37 9.75
CA GLY A 295 18.01 -30.77 10.08
C GLY A 295 19.47 -31.11 9.84
N GLU A 296 20.23 -31.22 10.92
CA GLU A 296 21.47 -32.02 11.03
C GLU A 296 22.64 -31.69 10.06
N GLY A 297 22.51 -30.72 9.16
CA GLY A 297 23.55 -30.30 8.23
C GLY A 297 24.38 -29.15 8.79
N GLY A 298 25.69 -29.38 8.98
CA GLY A 298 26.66 -28.34 9.35
C GLY A 298 26.78 -27.20 8.32
N ALA A 299 27.81 -26.36 8.44
CA ALA A 299 28.04 -25.17 7.59
C ALA A 299 27.92 -25.40 6.06
N ALA A 300 28.15 -26.63 5.60
CA ALA A 300 27.97 -27.08 4.21
C ALA A 300 26.51 -27.01 3.71
N ASP A 301 25.51 -27.14 4.58
CA ASP A 301 24.09 -27.16 4.20
C ASP A 301 23.51 -25.74 4.04
N ARG A 302 24.10 -24.76 4.74
CA ARG A 302 23.86 -23.32 4.49
C ARG A 302 24.41 -22.86 3.14
N ALA A 303 25.42 -23.53 2.59
CA ALA A 303 25.93 -23.25 1.25
C ALA A 303 24.98 -23.80 0.15
N ARG A 304 24.26 -24.91 0.42
CA ARG A 304 23.33 -25.55 -0.51
C ARG A 304 21.99 -24.82 -0.69
N THR A 305 21.63 -23.94 0.24
CA THR A 305 20.38 -23.15 0.21
C THR A 305 20.57 -21.75 -0.38
N ARG A 306 21.79 -21.36 -0.75
CA ARG A 306 22.01 -20.08 -1.45
C ARG A 306 21.49 -20.18 -2.88
N PRO A 307 20.72 -19.18 -3.36
CA PRO A 307 20.34 -19.13 -4.77
C PRO A 307 21.62 -19.12 -5.61
N LEU A 308 21.75 -20.09 -6.51
CA LEU A 308 22.83 -20.13 -7.48
C LEU A 308 22.54 -19.05 -8.54
N TRP A 309 23.22 -17.91 -8.43
CA TRP A 309 23.16 -16.80 -9.39
C TRP A 309 23.91 -17.14 -10.70
N LYS A 310 23.43 -18.17 -11.39
CA LYS A 310 23.98 -18.62 -12.68
C LYS A 310 23.62 -17.63 -13.77
N GLY A 311 24.50 -17.46 -14.75
CA GLY A 311 24.22 -16.60 -15.91
C GLY A 311 24.53 -15.13 -15.66
N THR A 312 23.74 -14.25 -16.26
CA THR A 312 23.91 -12.79 -16.14
C THR A 312 22.74 -12.20 -15.35
N VAL A 313 23.04 -11.51 -14.25
CA VAL A 313 22.04 -10.78 -13.46
C VAL A 313 21.98 -9.33 -13.94
N LEU A 314 20.82 -8.90 -14.43
CA LEU A 314 20.55 -7.52 -14.83
C LEU A 314 20.12 -6.69 -13.62
N VAL A 315 20.78 -5.53 -13.43
CA VAL A 315 20.40 -4.53 -12.43
C VAL A 315 20.12 -3.21 -13.14
N THR A 316 18.84 -2.85 -13.28
CA THR A 316 18.41 -1.55 -13.80
C THR A 316 18.60 -0.47 -12.73
N GLY A 317 19.05 0.73 -13.14
CA GLY A 317 19.52 1.74 -12.20
C GLY A 317 20.77 1.29 -11.42
N GLY A 318 21.56 0.36 -11.99
CA GLY A 318 22.65 -0.33 -11.31
C GLY A 318 23.79 0.57 -10.85
N THR A 319 23.94 1.74 -11.47
CA THR A 319 24.94 2.77 -11.09
C THR A 319 24.41 3.76 -10.04
N GLY A 320 23.14 3.63 -9.60
CA GLY A 320 22.56 4.43 -8.54
C GLY A 320 22.93 3.95 -7.13
N GLY A 321 22.50 4.70 -6.11
CA GLY A 321 22.81 4.40 -4.69
C GLY A 321 22.46 2.96 -4.30
N VAL A 322 21.18 2.58 -4.37
CA VAL A 322 20.72 1.20 -4.08
C VAL A 322 21.33 0.19 -5.05
N GLY A 323 21.35 0.49 -6.35
CA GLY A 323 21.90 -0.39 -7.39
C GLY A 323 23.34 -0.83 -7.13
N SER A 324 24.19 0.10 -6.70
CA SER A 324 25.60 -0.17 -6.38
C SER A 324 25.78 -1.09 -5.16
N HIS A 325 24.91 -0.96 -4.15
CA HIS A 325 24.89 -1.84 -2.98
C HIS A 325 24.39 -3.23 -3.36
N THR A 326 23.32 -3.31 -4.17
CA THR A 326 22.78 -4.57 -4.68
C THR A 326 23.81 -5.31 -5.55
N ALA A 327 24.53 -4.61 -6.43
CA ALA A 327 25.56 -5.21 -7.27
C ALA A 327 26.71 -5.79 -6.45
N ARG A 328 27.24 -5.04 -5.47
CA ARG A 328 28.27 -5.54 -4.54
C ARG A 328 27.78 -6.74 -3.72
N TRP A 329 26.53 -6.69 -3.26
CA TRP A 329 25.92 -7.81 -2.55
C TRP A 329 25.82 -9.05 -3.44
N LEU A 330 25.33 -8.93 -4.68
CA LEU A 330 25.24 -10.03 -5.64
C LEU A 330 26.61 -10.63 -5.98
N ALA A 331 27.63 -9.79 -6.19
CA ALA A 331 29.00 -10.26 -6.40
C ALA A 331 29.52 -11.03 -5.19
N GLY A 332 29.26 -10.54 -3.97
CA GLY A 332 29.58 -11.24 -2.72
C GLY A 332 28.77 -12.53 -2.49
N GLN A 333 27.62 -12.68 -3.16
CA GLN A 333 26.84 -13.93 -3.19
C GLN A 333 27.27 -14.90 -4.30
N GLY A 334 28.26 -14.55 -5.12
CA GLY A 334 28.78 -15.42 -6.18
C GLY A 334 28.07 -15.32 -7.53
N ALA A 335 27.41 -14.19 -7.83
CA ALA A 335 26.91 -13.93 -9.18
C ALA A 335 28.07 -13.90 -10.20
N GLU A 336 27.97 -14.73 -11.25
CA GLU A 336 29.04 -14.88 -12.25
C GLU A 336 29.22 -13.63 -13.12
N ARG A 337 28.11 -13.01 -13.53
CA ARG A 337 28.07 -11.84 -14.41
C ARG A 337 27.00 -10.87 -13.94
N LEU A 338 27.36 -9.59 -13.84
CA LEU A 338 26.44 -8.49 -13.54
C LEU A 338 26.36 -7.55 -14.73
N LEU A 339 25.15 -7.30 -15.23
CA LEU A 339 24.88 -6.28 -16.23
C LEU A 339 24.22 -5.09 -15.53
N LEU A 340 24.96 -4.00 -15.36
CA LEU A 340 24.47 -2.78 -14.71
C LEU A 340 24.02 -1.80 -15.78
N VAL A 341 22.74 -1.43 -15.78
CA VAL A 341 22.17 -0.54 -16.80
C VAL A 341 21.72 0.76 -16.17
N SER A 342 22.10 1.88 -16.79
CA SER A 342 21.63 3.23 -16.47
C SER A 342 21.43 4.05 -17.74
N ARG A 343 20.73 5.18 -17.60
CA ARG A 343 20.59 6.19 -18.67
C ARG A 343 21.89 6.95 -18.95
N ARG A 344 22.78 6.99 -17.97
CA ARG A 344 24.15 7.51 -18.09
C ARG A 344 25.06 6.38 -18.53
#